data_AF-A0A540KEV7-F1
#
_entry.id   AF-A0A540KEV7-F1
#
_cell.length_a   1.000
_cell.length_b   1.000
_cell.length_c   1.000
_cell.angle_alpha   90.00
_cell.angle_beta   90.00
_cell.angle_gamma   90.00
#
_symmetry.space_group_name_H-M   'P 1'
#
loop_
_entity.id
_entity.type
_entity.pdbx_description
1 polymer ?
#
loop_
_entity_poly.entity_id
_entity_poly.type
_entity_poly.pdbx_seq_one_letter_code
_entity_poly.pdbx_strand_id
1 'polypeptide(L)'
;MEEGIVIGIIDTRIWRESKMLNDDGVGPVPTRWKGRCESGERFNATTNCNRKLIGAKWFIDAFFADNEQPCNTTEFPEFLSPRDAEGHRTHTATTAAGSFVANASYKGLALGLV
;
A
#
# COMPACT_ATOMS: atom_id res chain seq x y z
N MET A 1 -9.99 -8.38 -16.74
CA MET A 1 -9.83 -8.30 -15.27
C MET A 1 -11.21 -8.08 -14.69
N GLU A 2 -11.53 -8.70 -13.55
CA GLU A 2 -12.75 -8.34 -12.82
C GLU A 2 -12.65 -6.88 -12.35
N GLU A 3 -13.62 -6.07 -12.74
CA GLU A 3 -13.74 -4.67 -12.32
C GLU A 3 -14.81 -4.57 -11.22
N GLY A 4 -14.60 -3.67 -10.27
CA GLY A 4 -15.61 -3.41 -9.22
C GLY A 4 -15.40 -4.15 -7.90
N ILE A 5 -14.47 -5.10 -7.82
CA ILE A 5 -14.06 -5.75 -6.56
C ILE A 5 -12.97 -4.92 -5.88
N VAL A 6 -13.11 -4.73 -4.57
CA VAL A 6 -12.11 -4.07 -3.73
C VAL A 6 -11.53 -5.11 -2.78
N ILE A 7 -10.21 -5.31 -2.84
CA ILE A 7 -9.49 -6.21 -1.94
C ILE A 7 -8.94 -5.37 -0.78
N GLY A 8 -9.45 -5.63 0.42
CA GLY A 8 -8.91 -5.05 1.65
C GLY A 8 -7.77 -5.90 2.19
N ILE A 9 -6.63 -5.28 2.46
CA ILE A 9 -5.45 -5.97 2.99
C ILE A 9 -5.15 -5.38 4.37
N ILE A 10 -5.33 -6.21 5.39
CA ILE A 10 -4.92 -5.89 6.76
C ILE A 10 -3.49 -6.36 6.91
N ASP A 11 -2.57 -5.45 6.61
CA ASP A 11 -1.14 -5.62 6.78
C ASP A 11 -0.61 -4.33 7.40
N THR A 12 0.69 -4.26 7.57
CA THR A 12 1.32 -3.23 8.37
C THR A 12 1.29 -1.88 7.64
N ARG A 13 1.55 -1.78 6.31
CA ARG A 13 1.71 -0.55 5.49
C ARG A 13 1.79 -0.83 3.94
N ILE A 14 2.01 0.17 3.07
CA ILE A 14 2.19 0.05 1.60
C ILE A 14 3.14 1.09 0.97
N TRP A 15 3.92 0.71 -0.05
CA TRP A 15 4.80 1.62 -0.83
C TRP A 15 4.16 2.01 -2.17
N ARG A 16 3.54 3.19 -2.22
CA ARG A 16 2.76 3.64 -3.38
C ARG A 16 3.59 3.73 -4.67
N GLU A 17 4.85 4.11 -4.59
CA GLU A 17 5.68 4.40 -5.76
C GLU A 17 6.06 3.12 -6.54
N SER A 18 5.63 1.93 -6.09
CA SER A 18 5.72 0.69 -6.85
C SER A 18 4.98 0.80 -8.19
N LYS A 19 5.62 0.33 -9.27
CA LYS A 19 5.01 0.25 -10.61
C LYS A 19 3.74 -0.62 -10.64
N MET A 20 3.67 -1.62 -9.75
CA MET A 20 2.50 -2.49 -9.59
C MET A 20 1.30 -1.79 -8.96
N LEU A 21 1.44 -0.54 -8.49
CA LEU A 21 0.33 0.28 -7.99
C LEU A 21 -0.03 1.42 -8.95
N ASN A 22 0.50 1.40 -10.18
CA ASN A 22 0.04 2.28 -11.23
C ASN A 22 -1.42 1.97 -11.63
N ASP A 23 -2.19 2.99 -11.94
CA ASP A 23 -3.58 2.90 -12.35
C ASP A 23 -3.80 3.06 -13.86
N ASP A 24 -2.74 2.94 -14.67
CA ASP A 24 -2.86 2.80 -16.11
C ASP A 24 -3.76 1.62 -16.49
N GLY A 25 -4.76 1.88 -17.33
CA GLY A 25 -5.74 0.87 -17.75
C GLY A 25 -6.72 0.41 -16.64
N VAL A 26 -6.64 0.95 -15.42
CA VAL A 26 -7.62 0.69 -14.37
C VAL A 26 -8.86 1.56 -14.61
N GLY A 27 -10.05 1.03 -14.38
CA GLY A 27 -11.32 1.77 -14.49
C GLY A 27 -11.51 2.83 -13.38
N PRO A 28 -12.66 3.51 -13.33
CA PRO A 28 -12.99 4.40 -12.22
C PRO A 28 -13.16 3.62 -10.91
N VAL A 29 -12.96 4.30 -9.78
CA VAL A 29 -13.20 3.73 -8.44
C VAL A 29 -14.69 3.34 -8.32
N PRO A 30 -15.03 2.14 -7.81
CA PRO A 30 -16.42 1.70 -7.71
C PRO A 30 -17.25 2.67 -6.85
N THR A 31 -18.43 3.08 -7.31
CA THR A 31 -19.29 4.05 -6.60
C THR A 31 -19.73 3.60 -5.21
N ARG A 32 -19.72 2.28 -4.96
CA ARG A 32 -19.98 1.68 -3.63
C ARG A 32 -18.83 1.88 -2.63
N TRP A 33 -17.62 2.21 -3.10
CA TRP A 33 -16.47 2.45 -2.24
C TRP A 33 -16.68 3.74 -1.44
N LYS A 34 -16.55 3.64 -0.12
CA LYS A 34 -16.71 4.76 0.82
C LYS A 34 -15.47 4.99 1.69
N GLY A 35 -14.40 4.25 1.43
CA GLY A 35 -13.14 4.43 2.15
C GLY A 35 -12.40 5.67 1.68
N ARG A 36 -11.30 5.97 2.35
CA ARG A 36 -10.45 7.13 2.07
C ARG A 36 -8.99 6.77 2.26
N CYS A 37 -8.12 7.67 1.84
CA CYS A 37 -6.73 7.66 2.21
C CYS A 37 -6.46 8.65 3.32
N GLU A 38 -5.64 8.24 4.28
CA GLU A 38 -5.24 9.06 5.41
C GLU A 38 -3.77 9.43 5.25
N SER A 39 -3.49 10.73 5.37
CA SER A 39 -2.12 11.22 5.34
C SER A 39 -1.38 10.85 6.63
N GLY A 40 -0.06 10.83 6.55
CA GLY A 40 0.82 10.70 7.69
C GLY A 40 2.25 10.99 7.28
N GLU A 41 3.20 10.57 8.10
CA GLU A 41 4.62 10.70 7.79
C GLU A 41 4.97 10.13 6.39
N ARG A 42 5.48 11.00 5.52
CA ARG A 42 5.89 10.68 4.14
C ARG A 42 4.80 10.01 3.29
N PHE A 43 3.52 10.14 3.65
CA PHE A 43 2.38 9.67 2.88
C PHE A 43 1.35 10.80 2.78
N ASN A 44 1.14 11.32 1.58
CA ASN A 44 0.13 12.34 1.30
C ASN A 44 -1.07 11.69 0.59
N ALA A 45 -2.22 11.66 1.25
CA ALA A 45 -3.42 11.00 0.75
C ALA A 45 -3.87 11.47 -0.64
N THR A 46 -3.66 12.74 -1.00
CA THR A 46 -4.12 13.28 -2.29
C THR A 46 -3.23 12.87 -3.46
N THR A 47 -1.95 12.63 -3.21
CA THR A 47 -0.97 12.29 -4.25
C THR A 47 -0.61 10.81 -4.26
N ASN A 48 -0.69 10.14 -3.10
CA ASN A 48 -0.33 8.74 -2.96
C ASN A 48 -1.49 7.78 -3.22
N CYS A 49 -2.75 8.24 -3.22
CA CYS A 49 -3.85 7.40 -3.68
C CYS A 49 -4.24 7.72 -5.11
N ASN A 50 -4.68 6.69 -5.82
CA ASN A 50 -5.10 6.74 -7.22
C ASN A 50 -6.23 5.74 -7.46
N ARG A 51 -6.52 5.40 -8.72
CA ARG A 51 -7.61 4.45 -9.02
C ARG A 51 -7.24 2.99 -8.74
N LYS A 52 -5.97 2.69 -8.41
CA LYS A 52 -5.47 1.36 -8.04
C LYS A 52 -5.40 1.20 -6.52
N LEU A 53 -4.64 2.06 -5.84
CA LEU A 53 -4.64 2.22 -4.40
C LEU A 53 -5.71 3.26 -4.01
N ILE A 54 -6.93 2.78 -3.83
CA ILE A 54 -8.11 3.63 -3.60
C ILE A 54 -8.37 3.97 -2.12
N GLY A 55 -7.61 3.34 -1.22
CA GLY A 55 -7.75 3.44 0.23
C GLY A 55 -6.47 3.11 0.94
N ALA A 56 -6.12 3.88 1.96
CA ALA A 56 -4.95 3.68 2.78
C ALA A 56 -5.24 4.21 4.18
N LYS A 57 -5.38 3.30 5.15
CA LYS A 57 -5.65 3.62 6.54
C LYS A 57 -4.64 2.91 7.43
N TRP A 58 -4.31 3.54 8.55
CA TRP A 58 -3.37 3.04 9.52
C TRP A 58 -3.97 3.21 10.91
N PHE A 59 -3.54 2.37 11.86
CA PHE A 59 -4.10 2.31 13.20
C PHE A 59 -2.95 2.14 14.19
N ILE A 60 -2.77 3.11 15.09
CA ILE A 60 -1.67 3.10 16.07
C ILE A 60 -2.17 3.30 17.51
N ASP A 61 -3.39 3.81 17.70
CA ASP A 61 -3.90 4.22 19.01
C ASP A 61 -3.89 3.08 20.05
N ALA A 62 -4.27 1.87 19.65
CA ALA A 62 -4.24 0.70 20.54
C ALA A 62 -2.82 0.33 20.97
N PHE A 63 -1.85 0.46 20.06
CA PHE A 63 -0.44 0.23 20.39
C PHE A 63 0.05 1.23 21.45
N PHE A 64 -0.30 2.52 21.33
CA PHE A 64 0.05 3.53 22.33
C PHE A 64 -0.73 3.40 23.65
N ALA A 65 -1.93 2.84 23.62
CA ALA A 65 -2.68 2.55 24.83
C ALA A 65 -2.05 1.39 25.62
N ASP A 66 -1.58 0.35 24.92
CA ASP A 66 -0.97 -0.83 25.53
C ASP A 66 0.50 -0.62 25.91
N ASN A 67 1.22 0.19 25.15
CA ASN A 67 2.62 0.53 25.39
C ASN A 67 2.64 1.99 25.84
N GLU A 68 2.85 2.23 27.13
CA GLU A 68 2.93 3.57 27.76
C GLU A 68 4.03 4.48 27.16
N GLN A 69 4.74 4.02 26.13
CA GLN A 69 5.74 4.75 25.37
C GLN A 69 5.42 4.75 23.86
N PRO A 70 5.71 5.85 23.15
CA PRO A 70 5.55 5.92 21.71
C PRO A 70 6.47 4.92 20.99
N CYS A 71 6.10 4.56 19.76
CA CYS A 71 6.89 3.70 18.90
C CYS A 71 8.31 4.27 18.76
N ASN A 72 9.33 3.51 19.15
CA ASN A 72 10.71 3.89 18.91
C ASN A 72 11.05 3.67 17.42
N THR A 73 10.76 4.68 16.60
CA THR A 73 11.06 4.66 15.16
C THR A 73 12.54 4.83 14.84
N THR A 74 13.40 5.03 15.86
CA THR A 74 14.86 5.13 15.68
C THR A 74 15.51 3.74 15.61
N GLU A 75 15.06 2.82 16.46
CA GLU A 75 15.56 1.43 16.49
C GLU A 75 14.92 0.58 15.40
N PHE A 76 13.64 0.84 15.10
CA PHE A 76 12.89 0.19 14.03
C PHE A 76 12.34 1.26 13.08
N PRO A 77 13.06 1.58 11.98
CA PRO A 77 12.67 2.63 11.05
C PRO A 77 11.28 2.35 10.47
N GLU A 78 10.29 3.09 10.96
CA GLU A 78 8.90 2.95 10.55
C GLU A 78 8.23 4.32 10.48
N PHE A 79 7.19 4.41 9.65
CA PHE A 79 6.45 5.66 9.46
C PHE A 79 5.15 5.67 10.26
N LEU A 80 4.83 6.78 10.92
CA LEU A 80 3.50 7.01 11.49
C LEU A 80 2.52 7.41 10.37
N SER A 81 2.27 6.45 9.47
CA SER A 81 1.45 6.59 8.28
C SER A 81 1.18 5.23 7.63
N PRO A 82 0.39 5.17 6.54
CA PRO A 82 0.26 3.98 5.72
C PRO A 82 1.52 3.58 4.93
N ARG A 83 2.64 4.30 5.00
CA ARG A 83 3.80 4.10 4.12
C ARG A 83 4.71 2.96 4.54
N ASP A 84 5.01 2.03 3.66
CA ASP A 84 5.92 0.92 3.96
C ASP A 84 7.40 1.35 4.07
N ALA A 85 8.11 0.80 5.05
CA ALA A 85 9.56 0.97 5.25
C ALA A 85 10.39 -0.31 4.99
N GLU A 86 9.75 -1.49 4.92
CA GLU A 86 10.43 -2.81 4.93
C GLU A 86 10.21 -3.58 3.62
N GLY A 87 8.98 -3.55 3.06
CA GLY A 87 8.69 -4.06 1.72
C GLY A 87 7.87 -5.35 1.64
N HIS A 88 7.83 -6.18 2.68
CA HIS A 88 7.03 -7.43 2.72
C HIS A 88 5.57 -7.18 2.34
N ARG A 89 5.03 -6.06 2.80
CA ARG A 89 3.63 -5.70 2.75
C ARG A 89 3.24 -5.22 1.36
N THR A 90 4.11 -4.41 0.76
CA THR A 90 4.00 -4.04 -0.64
C THR A 90 4.02 -5.30 -1.52
N HIS A 91 4.91 -6.26 -1.22
CA HIS A 91 4.96 -7.53 -1.93
C HIS A 91 3.66 -8.34 -1.80
N THR A 92 3.11 -8.50 -0.59
CA THR A 92 1.82 -9.17 -0.37
C THR A 92 0.70 -8.49 -1.15
N ALA A 93 0.60 -7.16 -1.05
CA ALA A 93 -0.45 -6.39 -1.71
C ALA A 93 -0.37 -6.48 -3.24
N THR A 94 0.82 -6.38 -3.81
CA THR A 94 1.00 -6.47 -5.26
C THR A 94 0.92 -7.89 -5.78
N THR A 95 1.16 -8.90 -4.95
CA THR A 95 0.87 -10.31 -5.30
C THR A 95 -0.62 -10.54 -5.40
N ALA A 96 -1.41 -10.02 -4.45
CA ALA A 96 -2.85 -10.20 -4.43
C ALA A 96 -3.56 -9.40 -5.52
N ALA A 97 -3.12 -8.16 -5.75
CA ALA A 97 -3.86 -7.20 -6.56
C ALA A 97 -2.95 -6.21 -7.31
N GLY A 98 -1.75 -6.59 -7.73
CA GLY A 98 -0.86 -5.73 -8.52
C GLY A 98 -1.42 -5.36 -9.90
N SER A 99 -0.89 -4.29 -10.48
CA SER A 99 -1.02 -3.97 -11.90
C SER A 99 0.12 -4.65 -12.66
N PHE A 100 -0.12 -4.98 -13.93
CA PHE A 100 0.86 -5.66 -14.76
C PHE A 100 2.15 -4.85 -14.94
N VAL A 101 3.29 -5.48 -14.71
CA VAL A 101 4.62 -4.92 -14.93
C VAL A 101 5.42 -5.87 -15.81
N ALA A 102 5.69 -5.45 -17.03
CA ALA A 102 6.52 -6.20 -17.96
C ALA A 102 8.00 -6.13 -17.57
N ASN A 103 8.75 -7.17 -17.92
CA ASN A 103 10.19 -7.29 -17.71
C ASN A 103 10.62 -7.16 -16.23
N ALA A 104 9.76 -7.57 -15.30
CA ALA A 104 10.15 -7.63 -13.91
C ALA A 104 11.08 -8.83 -13.69
N SER A 105 12.10 -8.65 -12.86
CA SER A 105 13.01 -9.73 -12.44
C SER A 105 13.67 -9.37 -11.11
N TYR A 106 14.14 -10.38 -10.39
CA TYR A 106 15.00 -10.20 -9.22
C TYR A 106 16.42 -10.60 -9.58
N LYS A 107 17.31 -9.61 -9.79
CA LYS A 107 18.72 -9.84 -10.20
C LYS A 107 18.84 -10.77 -11.43
N GLY A 108 17.90 -10.66 -12.38
CA GLY A 108 17.84 -11.49 -13.59
C GLY A 108 17.09 -12.82 -13.45
N LEU A 109 16.66 -13.20 -12.24
CA LEU A 109 15.83 -14.37 -12.01
C LEU A 109 14.35 -14.05 -12.23
N ALA A 110 13.59 -15.04 -12.69
CA ALA A 110 12.14 -14.97 -12.93
C ALA A 110 11.73 -13.79 -13.82
N LEU A 111 12.47 -13.54 -14.90
CA LEU A 111 12.11 -12.52 -15.87
C LEU A 111 10.74 -12.82 -16.48
N GLY A 112 9.81 -11.88 -16.37
CA GLY A 112 8.49 -12.07 -16.96
C GLY A 112 7.57 -10.87 -16.82
N LEU A 113 6.31 -11.16 -17.14
CA LEU A 113 5.16 -10.33 -16.80
C LEU A 113 4.64 -10.80 -15.44
N VAL A 114 4.48 -9.86 -14.53
CA VAL A 114 3.88 -10.05 -13.20
C VAL A 114 2.74 -9.07 -13.03
#